data_AF-A0A7X6TSD9-F1
#
_entry.id   AF-A0A7X6TSD9-F1
#
_cell.length_a   1.000
_cell.length_b   1.000
_cell.length_c   1.000
_cell.angle_alpha   90.00
_cell.angle_beta   90.00
_cell.angle_gamma   90.00
#
_symmetry.space_group_name_H-M   'P 1'
#
loop_
_entity.id
_entity.type
_entity.pdbx_description
1 polymer ?
#
loop_
_entity_poly.entity_id
_entity_poly.type
_entity_poly.pdbx_seq_one_letter_code
_entity_poly.pdbx_strand_id
1 'polypeptide(L)'
;SDVYVNVVGGLSVEGTGQDLGLALSLISSAKAKLMKFDRILAIGEIGLTGEIRPVSHVDRLISEGAKMGFENFVIPKRSLEKVKIKNVNIIAVEDIREAIQKLF
;
A
#
# COMPACT_ATOMS: atom_id res chain seq x y z
N SER A 1 -21.93 12.63 2.34
CA SER A 1 -21.21 11.59 3.07
C SER A 1 -19.90 12.19 3.50
N ASP A 2 -19.62 12.15 4.79
CA ASP A 2 -18.44 12.80 5.36
C ASP A 2 -17.33 11.75 5.53
N VAL A 3 -16.10 12.14 5.22
CA VAL A 3 -14.93 11.26 5.28
C VAL A 3 -14.03 11.74 6.40
N TYR A 4 -13.80 10.88 7.38
CA TYR A 4 -12.88 11.11 8.49
C TYR A 4 -11.71 10.14 8.38
N VAL A 5 -10.49 10.67 8.47
CA VAL A 5 -9.24 9.90 8.41
C VAL A 5 -8.39 10.31 9.61
N ASN A 6 -7.77 9.32 10.25
CA ASN A 6 -6.83 9.54 11.33
C ASN A 6 -5.54 8.76 11.08
N VAL A 7 -4.40 9.35 11.42
CA VAL A 7 -3.10 8.69 11.41
C VAL A 7 -2.74 8.33 12.84
N VAL A 8 -2.54 7.04 13.09
CA VAL A 8 -2.20 6.55 14.43
C VAL A 8 -0.84 7.11 14.86
N GLY A 9 -0.74 7.49 16.13
CA GLY A 9 0.51 7.99 16.73
C GLY A 9 0.76 9.48 16.54
N GLY A 10 -0.19 10.25 15.97
CA GLY A 10 -0.06 11.69 15.77
C GLY A 10 0.97 12.07 14.70
N LEU A 11 1.29 11.13 13.81
CA LEU A 11 2.22 11.34 12.70
C LEU A 11 1.55 12.16 11.59
N SER A 12 2.32 13.05 10.94
CA SER A 12 1.90 13.69 9.69
C SER A 12 2.11 12.72 8.52
N VAL A 13 1.19 12.73 7.55
CA VAL A 13 1.43 12.09 6.25
C VAL A 13 2.13 13.11 5.37
N GLU A 14 3.39 12.82 5.02
CA GLU A 14 4.19 13.66 4.16
C GLU A 14 4.72 12.84 2.97
N GLY A 15 4.71 13.47 1.80
CA GLY A 15 5.06 12.82 0.53
C GLY A 15 3.90 12.03 -0.06
N THR A 16 4.21 11.28 -1.13
CA THR A 16 3.22 10.53 -1.93
C THR A 16 3.29 9.02 -1.72
N GLY A 17 4.21 8.55 -0.86
CA GLY A 17 4.44 7.11 -0.67
C GLY A 17 3.30 6.37 0.02
N GLN A 18 2.43 7.12 0.70
CA GLN A 18 1.37 6.62 1.56
C GLN A 18 -0.02 6.67 0.92
N ASP A 19 -0.15 7.23 -0.29
CA ASP A 19 -1.45 7.42 -0.97
C ASP A 19 -2.21 6.10 -1.10
N LEU A 20 -1.51 5.03 -1.50
CA LEU A 20 -2.11 3.70 -1.62
C LEU A 20 -2.62 3.16 -0.29
N GLY A 21 -1.87 3.34 0.80
CA GLY A 21 -2.29 2.93 2.13
C GLY A 21 -3.54 3.68 2.59
N LEU A 22 -3.57 5.00 2.36
CA LEU A 22 -4.72 5.84 2.67
C LEU A 22 -5.94 5.41 1.85
N ALA A 23 -5.80 5.27 0.53
CA ALA A 23 -6.90 4.86 -0.34
C ALA A 23 -7.48 3.50 0.05
N LEU A 24 -6.63 2.51 0.34
CA LEU A 24 -7.09 1.17 0.74
C LEU A 24 -7.84 1.19 2.08
N SER A 25 -7.41 2.02 3.04
CA SER A 25 -8.13 2.20 4.31
C SER A 25 -9.52 2.80 4.10
N LEU A 26 -9.63 3.81 3.23
CA LEU A 26 -10.90 4.42 2.85
C LEU A 26 -11.81 3.44 2.11
N ILE A 27 -11.26 2.65 1.19
CA ILE A 27 -12.00 1.62 0.45
C ILE A 27 -12.52 0.55 1.39
N SER A 28 -11.70 0.06 2.32
CA SER A 28 -12.12 -0.93 3.31
C SER A 28 -13.28 -0.41 4.16
N SER A 29 -13.18 0.85 4.63
CA SER A 29 -14.23 1.54 5.38
C SER A 29 -15.53 1.69 4.57
N ALA A 30 -15.43 2.21 3.34
CA ALA A 30 -16.59 2.40 2.47
C ALA A 30 -17.29 1.10 2.06
N LYS A 31 -16.54 0.00 1.93
CA LYS A 31 -17.09 -1.33 1.59
C LYS A 31 -17.52 -2.13 2.81
N ALA A 32 -17.26 -1.64 4.04
CA ALA A 32 -17.42 -2.37 5.29
C ALA A 32 -16.81 -3.79 5.22
N LYS A 33 -15.64 -3.91 4.58
CA LYS A 33 -15.00 -5.20 4.30
C LYS A 33 -13.52 -5.18 4.67
N LEU A 34 -13.08 -6.22 5.37
CA LEU A 34 -11.67 -6.45 5.68
C LEU A 34 -10.89 -6.84 4.42
N MET A 35 -9.62 -6.46 4.39
CA MET A 35 -8.69 -6.96 3.36
C MET A 35 -8.42 -8.45 3.57
N LYS A 36 -8.11 -9.16 2.49
CA LYS A 36 -7.82 -10.60 2.46
C LYS A 36 -6.58 -10.99 3.26
N PHE A 37 -5.65 -10.05 3.43
CA PHE A 37 -4.35 -10.29 4.05
C PHE A 37 -4.20 -9.47 5.33
N ASP A 38 -3.70 -10.11 6.38
CA ASP A 38 -3.24 -9.44 7.59
C ASP A 38 -1.83 -8.86 7.41
N ARG A 39 -1.40 -8.00 8.35
CA ARG A 39 -0.02 -7.48 8.42
C ARG A 39 0.45 -6.94 7.05
N ILE A 40 -0.38 -6.09 6.46
CA ILE A 40 -0.21 -5.51 5.14
C ILE A 40 0.46 -4.13 5.20
N LEU A 41 1.46 -3.92 4.35
CA LEU A 41 2.08 -2.62 4.11
C LEU A 41 1.83 -2.21 2.65
N ALA A 42 1.12 -1.12 2.44
CA ALA A 42 0.82 -0.60 1.12
C ALA A 42 1.69 0.62 0.80
N ILE A 43 2.36 0.57 -0.34
CA ILE A 43 3.35 1.57 -0.76
C ILE A 43 3.03 1.97 -2.19
N GLY A 44 2.87 3.27 -2.44
CA GLY A 44 2.66 3.78 -3.79
C GLY A 44 1.95 5.12 -3.81
N GLU A 45 2.34 5.93 -4.79
CA GLU A 45 1.65 7.17 -5.16
C GLU A 45 0.48 6.85 -6.08
N ILE A 46 -0.65 7.51 -5.89
CA ILE A 46 -1.83 7.35 -6.76
C ILE A 46 -1.90 8.53 -7.70
N GLY A 47 -1.80 8.27 -9.00
CA GLY A 47 -2.09 9.29 -10.01
C GLY A 47 -3.60 9.51 -10.20
N LEU A 48 -3.96 10.63 -10.80
CA LEU A 48 -5.36 11.00 -11.02
C LEU A 48 -6.12 10.02 -11.93
N THR A 49 -5.40 9.24 -12.76
CA THR A 49 -6.03 8.20 -13.60
C THR A 49 -6.21 6.88 -12.87
N GLY A 50 -5.79 6.81 -11.60
CA GLY A 50 -5.85 5.64 -10.73
C GLY A 50 -4.65 4.72 -10.84
N GLU A 51 -3.62 5.10 -11.61
CA GLU A 51 -2.39 4.35 -11.74
C GLU A 51 -1.54 4.41 -10.46
N ILE A 52 -0.87 3.30 -10.13
CA ILE A 52 0.02 3.22 -8.98
C ILE A 52 1.45 3.47 -9.42
N ARG A 53 2.02 4.58 -8.96
CA ARG A 53 3.31 5.10 -9.41
C ARG A 53 4.45 4.65 -8.48
N PRO A 54 5.66 4.38 -9.02
CA PRO A 54 6.84 4.06 -8.22
C PRO A 54 7.16 5.12 -7.19
N VAL A 55 7.61 4.67 -6.01
CA VAL A 55 8.14 5.53 -4.96
C VAL A 55 9.62 5.23 -4.75
N SER A 56 10.35 6.21 -4.22
CA SER A 56 11.76 6.06 -3.92
C SER A 56 12.01 5.01 -2.83
N HIS A 57 13.08 4.22 -2.98
CA HIS A 57 13.57 3.27 -1.97
C HIS A 57 12.55 2.21 -1.52
N VAL A 58 11.73 1.68 -2.44
CA VAL A 58 10.70 0.68 -2.12
C VAL A 58 11.29 -0.57 -1.44
N ASP A 59 12.49 -0.98 -1.84
CA ASP A 59 13.21 -2.13 -1.31
C ASP A 59 13.57 -1.90 0.17
N ARG A 60 14.05 -0.70 0.51
CA ARG A 60 14.31 -0.31 1.89
C ARG A 60 13.02 -0.32 2.72
N LEU A 61 11.93 0.23 2.20
CA LEU A 61 10.63 0.24 2.89
C LEU A 61 10.13 -1.18 3.18
N ILE A 62 10.23 -2.09 2.21
CA ILE A 62 9.86 -3.49 2.39
C ILE A 62 10.76 -4.15 3.45
N SER A 63 12.06 -3.92 3.41
CA SER A 63 13.02 -4.47 4.37
C SER A 63 12.72 -4.04 5.81
N GLU A 64 12.46 -2.75 6.02
CA GLU A 64 12.11 -2.23 7.35
C GLU A 64 10.72 -2.72 7.80
N GLY A 65 9.73 -2.73 6.90
CA GLY A 65 8.42 -3.29 7.20
C GLY A 65 8.49 -4.76 7.59
N ALA A 66 9.32 -5.56 6.93
CA ALA A 66 9.51 -6.97 7.27
C ALA A 66 10.09 -7.14 8.69
N LYS A 67 11.05 -6.29 9.09
CA LYS A 67 11.59 -6.27 10.47
C LYS A 67 10.52 -5.89 11.50
N MET A 68 9.55 -5.07 11.12
CA MET A 68 8.41 -4.69 11.96
C MET A 68 7.29 -5.74 11.99
N GLY A 69 7.43 -6.85 11.26
CA GLY A 69 6.47 -7.95 11.23
C GLY A 69 5.41 -7.87 10.14
N PHE A 70 5.55 -6.96 9.17
CA PHE A 70 4.70 -7.00 7.97
C PHE A 70 5.06 -8.19 7.08
N GLU A 71 4.05 -8.84 6.53
CA GLU A 71 4.23 -10.04 5.69
C GLU A 71 3.79 -9.81 4.25
N ASN A 72 2.83 -8.91 4.03
CA ASN A 72 2.22 -8.66 2.74
C ASN A 72 2.52 -7.23 2.29
N PHE A 73 3.15 -7.06 1.14
CA PHE A 73 3.60 -5.77 0.65
C PHE A 73 2.92 -5.45 -0.68
N VAL A 74 2.05 -4.45 -0.68
CA VAL A 74 1.42 -3.95 -1.90
C VAL A 74 2.30 -2.86 -2.48
N ILE A 75 2.76 -3.06 -3.71
CA ILE A 75 3.73 -2.16 -4.35
C ILE A 75 3.33 -1.82 -5.77
N PRO A 76 3.86 -0.71 -6.32
CA PRO A 76 3.68 -0.39 -7.74
C PRO A 76 4.33 -1.50 -8.58
N LYS A 77 3.63 -2.01 -9.59
CA LYS A 77 4.11 -3.11 -10.45
C LYS A 77 5.44 -2.78 -11.12
N ARG A 78 5.63 -1.51 -11.49
CA ARG A 78 6.89 -0.97 -12.05
C ARG A 78 8.07 -1.00 -11.08
N SER A 79 7.85 -1.24 -9.80
CA SER A 79 8.89 -1.36 -8.79
C SER A 79 9.36 -2.79 -8.56
N LEU A 80 8.69 -3.79 -9.16
CA LEU A 80 8.93 -5.22 -8.90
C LEU A 80 10.39 -5.63 -9.18
N GLU A 81 10.99 -5.16 -10.26
CA GLU A 81 12.39 -5.48 -10.63
C GLU A 81 13.41 -5.00 -9.59
N LYS A 82 13.07 -3.96 -8.82
CA LYS A 82 13.95 -3.40 -7.77
C LYS A 82 13.86 -4.18 -6.47
N VAL A 83 12.86 -5.04 -6.30
CA VAL A 83 12.61 -5.78 -5.06
C VAL A 83 13.25 -7.16 -5.14
N LYS A 84 14.33 -7.37 -4.38
CA LYS A 84 15.05 -8.65 -4.28
C LYS A 84 14.88 -9.36 -2.93
N ILE A 85 13.92 -8.91 -2.12
CA ILE A 85 13.71 -9.41 -0.76
C ILE A 85 12.98 -10.75 -0.81
N LYS A 86 13.51 -11.73 -0.08
CA LYS A 86 12.92 -13.07 0.05
C LYS A 86 12.06 -13.15 1.32
N ASN A 87 11.21 -14.17 1.39
CA ASN A 87 10.38 -14.49 2.56
C ASN A 87 9.33 -13.42 2.93
N VAL A 88 8.89 -12.64 1.95
CA VAL A 88 7.76 -11.72 2.06
C VAL A 88 6.82 -11.95 0.88
N ASN A 89 5.53 -11.68 1.06
CA ASN A 89 4.57 -11.75 -0.03
C ASN A 89 4.49 -10.40 -0.75
N ILE A 90 4.87 -10.35 -2.02
CA ILE A 90 4.82 -9.14 -2.84
C ILE A 90 3.56 -9.15 -3.71
N ILE A 91 2.72 -8.14 -3.54
CA ILE A 91 1.49 -7.92 -4.29
C ILE A 91 1.70 -6.70 -5.19
N ALA A 92 2.20 -6.94 -6.39
CA ALA A 92 2.39 -5.90 -7.40
C ALA A 92 1.04 -5.48 -8.02
N VAL A 93 0.80 -4.17 -8.10
CA VAL A 93 -0.42 -3.58 -8.68
C VAL A 93 -0.09 -2.45 -9.64
N GLU A 94 -0.84 -2.36 -10.74
CA GLU A 94 -0.69 -1.35 -11.77
C GLU A 94 -1.62 -0.15 -11.54
N ASP A 95 -2.83 -0.43 -11.05
CA ASP A 95 -3.85 0.59 -10.74
C ASP A 95 -4.67 0.22 -9.49
N ILE A 96 -5.50 1.16 -9.03
CA ILE A 96 -6.35 0.98 -7.85
C ILE A 96 -7.41 -0.12 -8.02
N ARG A 97 -7.86 -0.41 -9.25
CA ARG A 97 -8.86 -1.45 -9.50
C ARG A 97 -8.24 -2.83 -9.31
N GLU A 98 -7.03 -3.02 -9.81
CA GLU A 98 -6.24 -4.24 -9.58
C GLU A 98 -5.94 -4.43 -8.09
N ALA A 99 -5.59 -3.35 -7.38
CA ALA A 99 -5.40 -3.40 -5.93
C ALA A 99 -6.68 -3.85 -5.21
N ILE A 100 -7.84 -3.31 -5.57
CA ILE A 100 -9.12 -3.73 -4.99
C ILE A 100 -9.40 -5.21 -5.26
N GLN A 101 -9.22 -5.68 -6.50
CA GLN A 101 -9.47 -7.06 -6.89
C GLN A 101 -8.57 -8.07 -6.17
N LYS A 102 -7.32 -7.70 -5.90
CA LYS A 102 -6.37 -8.59 -5.22
C LYS A 102 -6.55 -8.60 -3.70
N LEU A 103 -7.04 -7.50 -3.12
CA LEU A 103 -7.07 -7.29 -1.68
C LEU A 103 -8.44 -7.48 -1.03
N PHE A 104 -9.55 -7.42 -1.77
CA PHE A 104 -10.91 -7.56 -1.24
C PHE A 104 -11.70 -8.62 -1.99
#